data_AF-A0A4P7JQI8-F1
#
_entry.id   AF-A0A4P7JQI8-F1
#
_cell.length_a   1.000
_cell.length_b   1.000
_cell.length_c   1.000
_cell.angle_alpha   90.00
_cell.angle_beta   90.00
_cell.angle_gamma   90.00
#
_symmetry.space_group_name_H-M   'P 1'
#
loop_
_entity.id
_entity.type
_entity.pdbx_description
1 polymer ?
#
loop_
_entity_poly.entity_id
_entity_poly.type
_entity_poly.pdbx_seq_one_letter_code
_entity_poly.pdbx_strand_id
1 'polypeptide(L)'
;MTKKAAHLLGNILVVIILAYFALTALPKLEQFQWRATFLLPVTITVMIFIFTNFLGAIIWFILLIGRNDKIDIKQTIQIFFISQLGKYVPGNIAHLFGRVWFSRAIRIDTVNVVNTLVLEVVLLTLAVMTLSLFTLYQVGLQETIEKHLIQLDVLIYSSIFISVISLIVLRQIPSLFGVDSKLKFLRNLHFPKVKYLLICLILYWFTFLTVGFSLEYLADSIFDYQFENIILVAGIFSIAFITGYLTPGAPGGLV
;
A
#
# COMPACT_ATOMS: atom_id res chain seq x y z
N MET A 1 -18.97 18.17 -16.20
CA MET A 1 -18.75 16.94 -17.00
C MET A 1 -19.88 15.96 -16.73
N THR A 2 -20.64 15.53 -17.74
CA THR A 2 -21.78 14.60 -17.53
C THR A 2 -21.29 13.19 -17.20
N LYS A 3 -22.03 12.42 -16.38
CA LYS A 3 -21.71 11.01 -16.05
C LYS A 3 -21.37 10.17 -17.29
N LYS A 4 -22.08 10.38 -18.40
CA LYS A 4 -21.83 9.70 -19.68
C LYS A 4 -20.44 9.99 -20.26
N ALA A 5 -19.98 11.23 -20.20
CA ALA A 5 -18.65 11.63 -20.67
C ALA A 5 -17.53 11.01 -19.81
N ALA A 6 -17.73 10.92 -18.49
CA ALA A 6 -16.77 10.26 -17.59
C ALA A 6 -16.65 8.75 -17.88
N HIS A 7 -17.77 8.05 -18.10
CA HIS A 7 -17.77 6.63 -18.50
C HIS A 7 -17.11 6.41 -19.84
N LEU A 8 -17.39 7.27 -20.84
CA LEU A 8 -16.79 7.15 -22.17
C LEU A 8 -15.27 7.35 -22.11
N LEU A 9 -14.79 8.37 -21.40
CA LEU A 9 -13.36 8.61 -21.20
C LEU A 9 -12.68 7.45 -20.47
N GLY A 10 -13.33 6.91 -19.43
CA GLY A 10 -12.82 5.74 -18.72
C GLY A 10 -12.68 4.51 -19.61
N ASN A 11 -13.69 4.22 -20.44
CA ASN A 11 -13.64 3.09 -21.38
C ASN A 11 -12.55 3.28 -22.44
N ILE A 12 -12.42 4.48 -23.00
CA ILE A 12 -11.35 4.80 -23.97
C ILE A 12 -9.98 4.60 -23.32
N LEU A 13 -9.79 5.09 -22.08
CA LEU A 13 -8.55 4.91 -21.34
C LEU A 13 -8.22 3.43 -21.11
N VAL A 14 -9.19 2.62 -20.71
CA VAL A 14 -9.02 1.17 -20.53
C VAL A 14 -8.60 0.50 -21.84
N VAL A 15 -9.25 0.84 -22.97
CA VAL A 15 -8.88 0.30 -24.29
C VAL A 15 -7.47 0.71 -24.68
N ILE A 16 -7.06 1.96 -24.43
CA ILE A 16 -5.70 2.44 -24.69
C ILE A 16 -4.68 1.68 -23.84
N ILE A 17 -4.94 1.48 -22.55
CA ILE A 17 -4.05 0.73 -21.65
C ILE A 17 -3.92 -0.73 -22.10
N LEU A 18 -5.04 -1.38 -22.45
CA LEU A 18 -5.03 -2.75 -22.96
C LEU A 18 -4.31 -2.85 -24.31
N ALA A 19 -4.49 -1.89 -25.21
CA ALA A 19 -3.79 -1.83 -26.49
C ALA A 19 -2.28 -1.59 -26.30
N TYR A 20 -1.90 -0.67 -25.41
CA TYR A 20 -0.51 -0.43 -25.05
C TYR A 20 0.15 -1.68 -24.46
N PHE A 21 -0.50 -2.31 -23.47
CA PHE A 21 -0.04 -3.56 -22.88
C PHE A 21 0.08 -4.65 -23.94
N ALA A 22 -0.92 -4.79 -24.82
CA ALA A 22 -0.87 -5.77 -25.89
C ALA A 22 0.32 -5.52 -26.83
N LEU A 23 0.49 -4.31 -27.35
CA LEU A 23 1.55 -3.97 -28.30
C LEU A 23 2.96 -4.10 -27.71
N THR A 24 3.12 -3.85 -26.40
CA THR A 24 4.43 -3.88 -25.74
C THR A 24 4.76 -5.22 -25.09
N ALA A 25 3.76 -5.92 -24.56
CA ALA A 25 3.93 -7.17 -23.82
C ALA A 25 3.77 -8.42 -24.70
N LEU A 26 2.86 -8.45 -25.69
CA LEU A 26 2.68 -9.65 -26.54
C LEU A 26 3.97 -10.08 -27.23
N PRO A 27 4.76 -9.19 -27.87
CA PRO A 27 5.99 -9.61 -28.53
C PRO A 27 7.01 -10.24 -27.56
N LYS A 28 7.01 -9.79 -26.30
CA LYS A 28 7.87 -10.34 -25.24
C LYS A 28 7.34 -11.67 -24.71
N LEU A 29 6.01 -11.82 -24.66
CA LEU A 29 5.33 -13.05 -24.22
C LEU A 29 5.44 -14.16 -25.27
N GLU A 30 5.48 -13.85 -26.56
CA GLU A 30 5.70 -14.84 -27.63
C GLU A 30 7.09 -15.50 -27.54
N GLN A 31 8.08 -14.77 -27.02
CA GLN A 31 9.42 -15.31 -26.76
C GLN A 31 9.48 -16.14 -25.48
N PHE A 32 8.49 -16.00 -24.59
CA PHE A 32 8.46 -16.72 -23.32
C PHE A 32 7.92 -18.14 -23.51
N GLN A 33 8.78 -19.13 -23.27
CA GLN A 33 8.41 -20.54 -23.40
C GLN A 33 7.61 -21.01 -22.18
N TRP A 34 6.29 -20.91 -22.26
CA TRP A 34 5.39 -21.41 -21.21
C TRP A 34 5.57 -22.91 -20.99
N ARG A 35 5.83 -23.30 -19.73
CA ARG A 35 5.93 -24.70 -19.30
C ARG A 35 4.86 -25.02 -18.28
N ALA A 36 4.28 -26.22 -18.36
CA ALA A 36 3.29 -26.69 -17.37
C ALA A 36 3.86 -26.72 -15.94
N THR A 37 5.18 -26.87 -15.80
CA THR A 37 5.88 -26.80 -14.51
C THR A 37 5.76 -25.45 -13.81
N PHE A 38 5.45 -24.36 -14.54
CA PHE A 38 5.28 -23.02 -13.97
C PHE A 38 3.92 -22.84 -13.26
N LEU A 39 2.95 -23.73 -13.48
CA LEU A 39 1.61 -23.59 -12.88
C LEU A 39 1.66 -23.63 -11.36
N LEU A 40 2.48 -24.50 -10.77
CA LEU A 40 2.58 -24.64 -9.32
C LEU A 40 3.22 -23.39 -8.69
N PRO A 41 4.41 -22.90 -9.14
CA PRO A 41 4.99 -21.67 -8.63
C PRO A 41 4.08 -20.44 -8.75
N VAL A 42 3.41 -20.28 -9.90
CA VAL A 42 2.43 -19.20 -10.12
C VAL A 42 1.26 -19.32 -9.14
N THR A 43 0.71 -20.52 -8.96
CA THR A 43 -0.41 -20.75 -8.03
C THR A 43 -0.02 -20.41 -6.59
N ILE A 44 1.14 -20.86 -6.13
CA ILE A 44 1.65 -20.55 -4.79
C ILE A 44 1.82 -19.04 -4.63
N THR A 45 2.43 -18.37 -5.61
CA THR A 45 2.62 -16.92 -5.59
C THR A 45 1.29 -16.17 -5.52
N VAL A 46 0.30 -16.58 -6.32
CA VAL A 46 -1.06 -16.01 -6.27
C VAL A 46 -1.70 -16.21 -4.90
N MET A 47 -1.56 -17.39 -4.28
CA MET A 47 -2.09 -17.65 -2.95
C MET A 47 -1.43 -16.78 -1.88
N ILE A 48 -0.11 -16.57 -1.99
CA ILE A 48 0.62 -15.65 -1.11
C ILE A 48 0.10 -14.21 -1.30
N PHE A 49 -0.13 -13.77 -2.54
CA PHE A 49 -0.70 -12.44 -2.81
C PHE A 49 -2.14 -12.27 -2.29
N ILE A 50 -2.96 -13.33 -2.33
CA ILE A 50 -4.29 -13.31 -1.71
C ILE A 50 -4.15 -13.17 -0.19
N PHE A 51 -3.26 -13.94 0.42
CA PHE A 51 -2.98 -13.88 1.86
C PHE A 51 -2.50 -12.49 2.30
N THR A 52 -1.62 -11.83 1.55
CA THR A 52 -1.17 -10.46 1.85
C THR A 52 -2.31 -9.44 1.78
N ASN A 53 -3.27 -9.63 0.87
CA ASN A 53 -4.49 -8.81 0.84
C ASN A 53 -5.38 -9.05 2.08
N PHE A 54 -5.47 -10.30 2.56
CA PHE A 54 -6.15 -10.60 3.83
C PHE A 54 -5.47 -9.91 5.02
N LEU A 55 -4.14 -9.87 5.06
CA LEU A 55 -3.40 -9.11 6.08
C LEU A 55 -3.78 -7.62 6.04
N GLY A 56 -3.94 -7.03 4.85
CA GLY A 56 -4.45 -5.66 4.71
C GLY A 56 -5.82 -5.44 5.35
N ALA A 57 -6.75 -6.39 5.16
CA ALA A 57 -8.06 -6.34 5.81
C ALA A 57 -7.96 -6.46 7.34
N ILE A 58 -7.08 -7.33 7.84
CA ILE A 58 -6.82 -7.51 9.27
C ILE A 58 -6.21 -6.24 9.87
N ILE A 59 -5.24 -5.61 9.21
CA ILE A 59 -4.65 -4.35 9.66
C ILE A 59 -5.72 -3.28 9.80
N TRP A 60 -6.59 -3.14 8.79
CA TRP A 60 -7.67 -2.16 8.86
C TRP A 60 -8.67 -2.47 10.00
N PHE A 61 -9.00 -3.75 10.22
CA PHE A 61 -9.79 -4.19 11.37
C PHE A 61 -9.14 -3.78 12.71
N ILE A 62 -7.83 -4.01 12.87
CA ILE A 62 -7.07 -3.66 14.06
C ILE A 62 -7.11 -2.14 14.32
N LEU A 63 -7.03 -1.33 13.27
CA LEU A 63 -7.15 0.13 13.37
C LEU A 63 -8.54 0.57 13.83
N LEU A 64 -9.61 -0.09 13.37
CA LEU A 64 -10.99 0.21 13.78
C LEU A 64 -11.25 -0.19 15.24
N ILE A 65 -10.92 -1.43 15.65
CA ILE A 65 -11.10 -1.85 17.05
C ILE A 65 -10.21 -1.06 18.01
N GLY A 66 -9.06 -0.59 17.55
CA GLY A 66 -8.15 0.25 18.33
C GLY A 66 -8.77 1.61 18.72
N ARG A 67 -9.84 2.02 18.04
CA ARG A 67 -10.65 3.21 18.34
C ARG A 67 -11.92 2.89 19.15
N ASN A 68 -12.10 1.63 19.55
CA ASN A 68 -13.34 1.11 20.15
C ASN A 68 -14.57 1.14 19.21
N ASP A 69 -14.36 1.15 17.89
CA ASP A 69 -15.46 0.95 16.94
C ASP A 69 -16.00 -0.48 17.07
N LYS A 70 -17.33 -0.62 17.13
CA LYS A 70 -17.99 -1.93 17.17
C LYS A 70 -18.17 -2.42 15.74
N ILE A 71 -17.21 -3.19 15.24
CA ILE A 71 -17.27 -3.81 13.92
C ILE A 71 -16.91 -5.30 14.03
N ASP A 72 -17.59 -6.12 13.24
CA ASP A 72 -17.24 -7.53 13.09
C ASP A 72 -16.12 -7.72 12.05
N ILE A 73 -15.24 -8.70 12.28
CA ILE A 73 -14.11 -8.97 11.38
C ILE A 73 -14.59 -9.40 10.00
N LYS A 74 -15.68 -10.17 9.90
CA LYS A 74 -16.24 -10.61 8.61
C LYS A 74 -16.74 -9.41 7.80
N GLN A 75 -17.43 -8.47 8.44
CA GLN A 75 -17.86 -7.22 7.80
C GLN A 75 -16.66 -6.41 7.32
N THR A 76 -15.61 -6.33 8.12
CA THR A 76 -14.38 -5.60 7.76
C THR A 76 -13.72 -6.20 6.53
N ILE A 77 -13.55 -7.53 6.52
CA ILE A 77 -12.99 -8.28 5.39
C ILE A 77 -13.84 -8.05 4.13
N GLN A 78 -15.16 -8.20 4.22
CA GLN A 78 -16.05 -7.98 3.07
C GLN A 78 -15.93 -6.55 2.52
N ILE A 79 -16.01 -5.54 3.38
CA ILE A 79 -15.89 -4.14 2.96
C ILE A 79 -14.51 -3.89 2.35
N PHE A 80 -13.44 -4.42 2.94
CA PHE A 80 -12.10 -4.28 2.43
C PHE A 80 -12.01 -4.84 1.01
N PHE A 81 -12.31 -6.13 0.80
CA PHE A 81 -12.18 -6.78 -0.50
C PHE A 81 -13.08 -6.18 -1.58
N ILE A 82 -14.33 -5.85 -1.27
CA ILE A 82 -15.23 -5.19 -2.25
C ILE A 82 -14.67 -3.82 -2.62
N SER A 83 -14.15 -3.07 -1.65
CA SER A 83 -13.56 -1.75 -1.92
C SER A 83 -12.26 -1.85 -2.72
N GLN A 84 -11.45 -2.90 -2.54
CA GLN A 84 -10.19 -3.10 -3.28
C GLN A 84 -10.41 -3.21 -4.80
N LEU A 85 -11.59 -3.64 -5.27
CA LEU A 85 -11.93 -3.59 -6.69
C LEU A 85 -11.82 -2.17 -7.26
N GLY A 86 -12.06 -1.16 -6.42
CA GLY A 86 -11.88 0.25 -6.77
C GLY A 86 -10.44 0.63 -7.10
N LYS A 87 -9.41 -0.14 -6.70
CA LYS A 87 -8.00 0.14 -7.07
C LYS A 87 -7.75 0.03 -8.57
N TYR A 88 -8.55 -0.77 -9.26
CA TYR A 88 -8.43 -1.03 -10.69
C TYR A 88 -9.30 -0.10 -11.55
N VAL A 89 -10.08 0.77 -10.91
CA VAL A 89 -10.80 1.90 -11.55
C VAL A 89 -9.84 3.09 -11.61
N PRO A 90 -9.98 4.04 -12.58
CA PRO A 90 -9.13 5.23 -12.65
C PRO A 90 -9.05 5.97 -11.30
N GLY A 91 -7.80 6.18 -10.84
CA GLY A 91 -7.48 7.14 -9.78
C GLY A 91 -6.83 6.61 -8.50
N ASN A 92 -6.57 5.30 -8.33
CA ASN A 92 -6.01 4.64 -7.11
C ASN A 92 -6.66 5.02 -5.75
N ILE A 93 -7.64 5.93 -5.71
CA ILE A 93 -8.28 6.48 -4.51
C ILE A 93 -9.70 5.92 -4.37
N ALA A 94 -10.29 5.37 -5.44
CA ALA A 94 -11.66 4.85 -5.42
C ALA A 94 -11.88 3.76 -4.36
N HIS A 95 -10.86 2.96 -4.04
CA HIS A 95 -10.93 1.98 -2.96
C HIS A 95 -11.06 2.62 -1.56
N LEU A 96 -10.49 3.82 -1.36
CA LEU A 96 -10.63 4.58 -0.12
C LEU A 96 -12.06 5.10 0.03
N PHE A 97 -12.63 5.63 -1.06
CA PHE A 97 -14.04 6.04 -1.09
C PHE A 97 -15.00 4.86 -0.88
N GLY A 98 -14.70 3.70 -1.47
CA GLY A 98 -15.46 2.46 -1.26
C GLY A 98 -15.56 2.11 0.22
N ARG A 99 -14.43 2.14 0.95
CA ARG A 99 -14.42 1.84 2.39
C ARG A 99 -15.29 2.81 3.18
N VAL A 100 -15.22 4.10 2.89
CA VAL A 100 -16.11 5.10 3.52
C VAL A 100 -17.58 4.84 3.20
N TRP A 101 -17.91 4.57 1.94
CA TRP A 101 -19.28 4.35 1.49
C TRP A 101 -19.91 3.11 2.14
N PHE A 102 -19.23 1.97 2.11
CA PHE A 102 -19.77 0.73 2.65
C PHE A 102 -19.79 0.72 4.18
N SER A 103 -18.81 1.33 4.86
CA SER A 103 -18.83 1.47 6.32
C SER A 103 -19.98 2.35 6.82
N ARG A 104 -20.41 3.37 6.05
CA ARG A 104 -21.61 4.16 6.37
C ARG A 104 -22.88 3.29 6.39
N ALA A 105 -23.00 2.32 5.48
CA ALA A 105 -24.17 1.44 5.40
C ALA A 105 -24.34 0.58 6.67
N ILE A 106 -23.23 0.28 7.37
CA ILE A 106 -23.24 -0.44 8.65
C ILE A 106 -23.11 0.50 9.87
N ARG A 107 -23.38 1.80 9.69
CA ARG A 107 -23.43 2.84 10.73
C ARG A 107 -22.11 3.07 11.49
N ILE A 108 -20.97 2.81 10.86
CA ILE A 108 -19.69 3.24 11.40
C ILE A 108 -19.50 4.72 11.10
N ASP A 109 -19.01 5.46 12.09
CA ASP A 109 -18.76 6.87 11.95
C ASP A 109 -17.77 7.13 10.80
N THR A 110 -18.16 7.96 9.83
CA THR A 110 -17.33 8.29 8.68
C THR A 110 -16.00 8.93 9.11
N VAL A 111 -16.04 9.74 10.17
CA VAL A 111 -14.86 10.37 10.73
C VAL A 111 -13.86 9.30 11.18
N ASN A 112 -14.33 8.24 11.84
CA ASN A 112 -13.46 7.16 12.28
C ASN A 112 -12.87 6.41 11.10
N VAL A 113 -13.66 6.08 10.08
CA VAL A 113 -13.18 5.39 8.88
C VAL A 113 -12.10 6.21 8.19
N VAL A 114 -12.35 7.48 7.85
CA VAL A 114 -11.37 8.32 7.16
C VAL A 114 -10.09 8.46 8.00
N ASN A 115 -10.20 8.59 9.32
CA ASN A 115 -9.03 8.62 10.20
C ASN A 115 -8.20 7.33 10.12
N THR A 116 -8.84 6.16 10.11
CA THR A 116 -8.12 4.89 9.93
C THR A 116 -7.43 4.81 8.57
N LEU A 117 -8.04 5.35 7.50
CA LEU A 117 -7.43 5.37 6.17
C LEU A 117 -6.18 6.25 6.12
N VAL A 118 -6.21 7.42 6.78
CA VAL A 118 -5.03 8.28 6.91
C VAL A 118 -3.93 7.58 7.68
N LEU A 119 -4.26 6.96 8.82
CA LEU A 119 -3.30 6.19 9.61
C LEU A 119 -2.71 5.03 8.82
N GLU A 120 -3.52 4.37 7.99
CA GLU A 120 -3.08 3.31 7.11
C GLU A 120 -1.98 3.76 6.15
N VAL A 121 -2.18 4.90 5.46
CA VAL A 121 -1.19 5.47 4.54
C VAL A 121 0.10 5.84 5.29
N VAL A 122 -0.02 6.44 6.48
CA VAL A 122 1.15 6.80 7.30
C VAL A 122 1.93 5.56 7.73
N LEU A 123 1.24 4.53 8.26
CA LEU A 123 1.88 3.30 8.73
C LEU A 123 2.49 2.50 7.58
N LEU A 124 1.81 2.43 6.44
CA LEU A 124 2.30 1.82 5.22
C LEU A 124 3.58 2.52 4.73
N THR A 125 3.57 3.86 4.67
CA THR A 125 4.73 4.66 4.26
C THR A 125 5.90 4.48 5.22
N LEU A 126 5.64 4.50 6.53
CA LEU A 126 6.65 4.26 7.56
C LEU A 126 7.25 2.85 7.43
N ALA A 127 6.43 1.83 7.17
CA ALA A 127 6.90 0.46 6.94
C ALA A 127 7.83 0.38 5.72
N VAL A 128 7.44 0.98 4.60
CA VAL A 128 8.27 1.03 3.38
C VAL A 128 9.60 1.73 3.65
N MET A 129 9.56 2.93 4.25
CA MET A 129 10.77 3.70 4.54
C MET A 129 11.73 2.91 5.43
N THR A 130 11.23 2.37 6.54
CA THR A 130 12.07 1.62 7.49
C THR A 130 12.62 0.33 6.90
N LEU A 131 11.84 -0.40 6.09
CA LEU A 131 12.30 -1.61 5.41
C LEU A 131 13.33 -1.28 4.31
N SER A 132 13.13 -0.20 3.55
CA SER A 132 14.05 0.27 2.52
C SER A 132 15.39 0.67 3.12
N LEU A 133 15.37 1.39 4.25
CA LEU A 133 16.56 1.77 4.99
C LEU A 133 17.31 0.55 5.53
N PHE A 134 16.58 -0.42 6.10
CA PHE A 134 17.18 -1.67 6.55
C PHE A 134 17.81 -2.46 5.40
N THR A 135 17.19 -2.42 4.22
CA THR A 135 17.72 -3.04 3.00
C THR A 135 19.02 -2.38 2.55
N LEU A 136 19.07 -1.04 2.51
CA LEU A 136 20.28 -0.29 2.15
C LEU A 136 21.45 -0.60 3.09
N TYR A 137 21.16 -0.75 4.38
CA TYR A 137 22.16 -1.15 5.38
C TYR A 137 22.72 -2.56 5.10
N GLN A 138 21.87 -3.53 4.77
CA GLN A 138 22.28 -4.93 4.53
C GLN A 138 23.13 -5.11 3.27
N VAL A 139 22.88 -4.33 2.21
CA VAL A 139 23.59 -4.48 0.92
C VAL A 139 25.02 -3.91 0.96
N GLY A 140 25.45 -3.30 2.07
CA GLY A 140 26.82 -2.79 2.18
C GLY A 140 27.13 -1.68 1.18
N LEU A 141 26.10 -1.00 0.64
CA LEU A 141 26.23 0.20 -0.20
C LEU A 141 26.91 1.37 0.51
N GLN A 142 27.42 1.17 1.74
CA GLN A 142 28.26 2.08 2.50
C GLN A 142 29.36 2.72 1.64
N GLU A 143 30.10 1.96 0.82
CA GLU A 143 31.17 2.55 -0.02
C GLU A 143 30.66 3.50 -1.12
N THR A 144 29.45 3.25 -1.67
CA THR A 144 28.85 4.14 -2.68
C THR A 144 28.13 5.34 -2.04
N ILE A 145 27.61 5.16 -0.83
CA ILE A 145 26.89 6.16 -0.04
C ILE A 145 27.85 7.13 0.67
N GLU A 146 29.00 6.66 1.17
CA GLU A 146 30.04 7.46 1.83
C GLU A 146 30.57 8.59 0.95
N LYS A 147 30.57 8.39 -0.37
CA LYS A 147 31.15 9.35 -1.30
C LYS A 147 30.24 10.53 -1.62
N HIS A 148 28.93 10.45 -1.36
CA HIS A 148 27.96 11.42 -1.89
C HIS A 148 26.86 11.90 -0.92
N LEU A 149 26.79 11.45 0.34
CA LEU A 149 25.61 11.73 1.14
C LEU A 149 25.89 12.24 2.55
N ILE A 150 25.22 13.34 2.85
CA ILE A 150 24.68 13.65 4.17
C ILE A 150 24.02 12.37 4.71
N GLN A 151 24.78 11.67 5.55
CA GLN A 151 24.46 10.60 6.51
C GLN A 151 23.13 9.86 6.30
N LEU A 152 23.21 8.57 5.96
CA LEU A 152 22.10 7.61 5.98
C LEU A 152 21.29 7.72 7.29
N ASP A 153 21.95 7.99 8.41
CA ASP A 153 21.34 8.26 9.71
C ASP A 153 20.40 9.47 9.66
N VAL A 154 20.76 10.55 8.98
CA VAL A 154 19.90 11.71 8.76
C VAL A 154 18.68 11.34 7.90
N LEU A 155 18.81 10.43 6.93
CA LEU A 155 17.66 9.94 6.16
C LEU A 155 16.73 9.07 7.02
N ILE A 156 17.28 8.21 7.89
CA ILE A 156 16.52 7.40 8.85
C ILE A 156 15.81 8.29 9.86
N TYR A 157 16.54 9.19 10.51
CA TYR A 157 16.00 10.13 11.49
C TYR A 157 15.02 11.09 10.85
N SER A 158 15.26 11.58 9.63
CA SER A 158 14.30 12.44 8.92
C SER A 158 13.05 11.68 8.48
N SER A 159 13.14 10.41 8.09
CA SER A 159 11.98 9.58 7.74
C SER A 159 11.10 9.30 8.96
N ILE A 160 11.73 8.95 10.10
CA ILE A 160 11.06 8.80 11.38
C ILE A 160 10.48 10.14 11.83
N PHE A 161 11.25 11.23 11.71
CA PHE A 161 10.83 12.58 12.07
C PHE A 161 9.67 13.08 11.22
N ILE A 162 9.68 12.86 9.90
CA ILE A 162 8.58 13.20 8.98
C ILE A 162 7.35 12.36 9.31
N SER A 163 7.51 11.08 9.64
CA SER A 163 6.39 10.22 10.03
C SER A 163 5.79 10.63 11.38
N VAL A 164 6.64 10.98 12.36
CA VAL A 164 6.22 11.48 13.66
C VAL A 164 5.62 12.89 13.56
N ILE A 165 6.23 13.77 12.76
CA ILE A 165 5.70 15.11 12.45
C ILE A 165 4.39 15.00 11.71
N SER A 166 4.24 14.13 10.71
CA SER A 166 2.96 13.98 10.03
C SER A 166 1.87 13.50 10.98
N LEU A 167 2.18 12.61 11.94
CA LEU A 167 1.24 12.24 13.01
C LEU A 167 0.92 13.42 13.97
N ILE A 168 1.91 14.23 14.35
CA ILE A 168 1.74 15.39 15.23
C ILE A 168 1.00 16.54 14.52
N VAL A 169 1.35 16.83 13.27
CA VAL A 169 0.73 17.82 12.39
C VAL A 169 -0.71 17.41 12.10
N LEU A 170 -1.00 16.15 11.79
CA LEU A 170 -2.38 15.67 11.68
C LEU A 170 -3.17 15.89 12.98
N ARG A 171 -2.52 15.75 14.14
CA ARG A 171 -3.12 16.02 15.45
C ARG A 171 -3.29 17.52 15.76
N GLN A 172 -2.44 18.40 15.22
CA GLN A 172 -2.36 19.83 15.57
C GLN A 172 -2.83 20.81 14.48
N ILE A 173 -3.03 20.37 13.23
CA ILE A 173 -3.60 21.19 12.14
C ILE A 173 -4.88 21.94 12.55
N PRO A 174 -5.83 21.34 13.31
CA PRO A 174 -7.03 22.05 13.74
C PRO A 174 -6.76 23.26 14.63
N SER A 175 -5.71 23.20 15.46
CA SER A 175 -5.37 24.26 16.42
C SER A 175 -4.45 25.32 15.83
N LEU A 176 -3.61 24.98 14.86
CA LEU A 176 -2.63 25.91 14.27
C LEU A 176 -3.21 26.87 13.25
N PHE A 177 -4.28 26.48 12.53
CA PHE A 177 -4.85 27.29 11.46
C PHE A 177 -6.12 28.06 11.84
N GLY A 178 -6.50 28.11 13.13
CA GLY A 178 -7.71 28.83 13.57
C GLY A 178 -8.97 28.45 12.78
N VAL A 179 -9.06 27.18 12.34
CA VAL A 179 -10.12 26.74 11.41
C VAL A 179 -11.39 26.47 12.20
N ASP A 180 -12.11 27.55 12.51
CA ASP A 180 -13.19 27.57 13.50
C ASP A 180 -14.49 26.84 13.11
N SER A 181 -14.64 26.26 11.91
CA SER A 181 -15.94 25.65 11.58
C SER A 181 -15.99 24.51 10.56
N LYS A 182 -15.07 24.39 9.60
CA LYS A 182 -15.22 23.43 8.48
C LYS A 182 -14.41 22.12 8.61
N LEU A 183 -13.41 22.07 9.49
CA LEU A 183 -12.55 20.89 9.71
C LEU A 183 -12.68 20.28 11.12
N LYS A 184 -13.90 20.29 11.70
CA LYS A 184 -14.22 19.57 12.95
C LYS A 184 -13.78 18.09 12.92
N PHE A 185 -13.75 17.49 11.72
CA PHE A 185 -13.24 16.13 11.46
C PHE A 185 -11.83 15.89 12.04
N LEU A 186 -10.89 16.81 11.81
CA LEU A 186 -9.51 16.66 12.28
C LEU A 186 -9.40 16.90 13.79
N ARG A 187 -10.26 17.73 14.39
CA ARG A 187 -10.24 17.99 15.84
C ARG A 187 -10.72 16.77 16.66
N ASN A 188 -11.48 15.87 16.05
CA ASN A 188 -11.98 14.64 16.66
C ASN A 188 -11.13 13.40 16.32
N LEU A 189 -9.87 13.60 15.93
CA LEU A 189 -8.89 12.53 15.70
C LEU A 189 -8.58 11.77 17.00
N HIS A 190 -9.40 10.78 17.35
CA HIS A 190 -9.11 9.82 18.41
C HIS A 190 -8.10 8.78 17.92
N PHE A 191 -6.81 8.96 18.18
CA PHE A 191 -5.82 7.97 17.76
C PHE A 191 -6.04 6.62 18.46
N PRO A 192 -5.88 5.48 17.75
CA PRO A 192 -5.79 4.18 18.39
C PRO A 192 -4.67 4.18 19.44
N LYS A 193 -4.78 3.31 20.46
CA LYS A 193 -3.67 3.11 21.41
C LYS A 193 -2.41 2.72 20.65
N VAL A 194 -1.24 3.21 21.11
CA VAL A 194 0.07 2.97 20.47
C VAL A 194 0.32 1.50 20.15
N LYS A 195 -0.09 0.57 21.04
CA LYS A 195 0.01 -0.87 20.80
C LYS A 195 -0.61 -1.33 19.47
N TYR A 196 -1.76 -0.77 19.07
CA TYR A 196 -2.43 -1.14 17.82
C TYR A 196 -1.65 -0.61 16.61
N LEU A 197 -1.10 0.59 16.71
CA LEU A 197 -0.26 1.17 15.67
C LEU A 197 1.02 0.35 15.46
N LEU A 198 1.67 -0.09 16.56
CA LEU A 198 2.85 -0.96 16.51
C LEU A 198 2.53 -2.33 15.89
N ILE A 199 1.41 -2.95 16.28
CA ILE A 199 0.96 -4.22 15.67
C ILE A 199 0.74 -4.04 14.17
N CYS A 200 0.06 -2.96 13.75
CA CYS A 200 -0.17 -2.68 12.33
C CYS A 200 1.15 -2.45 11.57
N LEU A 201 2.11 -1.75 12.17
CA LEU A 201 3.42 -1.52 11.57
C LEU A 201 4.19 -2.84 11.35
N ILE A 202 4.18 -3.73 12.35
CA ILE A 202 4.79 -5.07 12.25
C ILE A 202 4.09 -5.90 11.17
N LEU A 203 2.76 -5.85 11.09
CA LEU A 203 2.01 -6.55 10.05
C LEU A 203 2.30 -6.01 8.65
N TYR A 204 2.56 -4.70 8.49
CA TYR A 204 3.01 -4.15 7.22
C TYR A 204 4.39 -4.64 6.83
N TRP A 205 5.35 -4.64 7.76
CA TRP A 205 6.67 -5.25 7.54
C TRP A 205 6.54 -6.70 7.08
N PHE A 206 5.76 -7.48 7.81
CA PHE A 206 5.50 -8.88 7.47
C PHE A 206 4.85 -9.01 6.08
N THR A 207 3.94 -8.11 5.72
CA THR A 207 3.30 -8.09 4.39
C THR A 207 4.35 -7.88 3.29
N PHE A 208 5.24 -6.89 3.43
CA PHE A 208 6.28 -6.63 2.42
C PHE A 208 7.31 -7.76 2.32
N LEU A 209 7.72 -8.34 3.46
CA LEU A 209 8.60 -9.50 3.48
C LEU A 209 7.96 -10.72 2.82
N THR A 210 6.66 -10.94 3.05
CA THR A 210 5.89 -12.03 2.42
C THR A 210 5.81 -11.84 0.90
N VAL A 211 5.68 -10.61 0.41
CA VAL A 211 5.73 -10.34 -1.03
C VAL A 211 7.16 -10.47 -1.58
N GLY A 212 8.18 -10.04 -0.84
CA GLY A 212 9.58 -10.27 -1.22
C GLY A 212 9.88 -11.76 -1.39
N PHE A 213 9.44 -12.59 -0.44
CA PHE A 213 9.52 -14.04 -0.52
C PHE A 213 8.83 -14.60 -1.77
N SER A 214 7.62 -14.12 -2.07
CA SER A 214 6.88 -14.65 -3.23
C SER A 214 7.53 -14.28 -4.56
N LEU A 215 8.15 -13.10 -4.64
CA LEU A 215 8.92 -12.67 -5.81
C LEU A 215 10.21 -13.47 -5.98
N GLU A 216 10.96 -13.70 -4.90
CA GLU A 216 12.15 -14.54 -4.91
C GLU A 216 11.82 -15.98 -5.32
N TYR A 217 10.77 -16.55 -4.72
CA TYR A 217 10.29 -17.88 -5.07
C TYR A 217 9.88 -18.01 -6.54
N LEU A 218 9.21 -16.99 -7.09
CA LEU A 218 8.85 -16.95 -8.50
C LEU A 218 10.08 -16.81 -9.40
N ALA A 219 11.05 -16.00 -9.01
CA ALA A 219 12.30 -15.79 -9.74
C ALA A 219 13.12 -17.09 -9.83
N ASP A 220 13.31 -17.77 -8.70
CA ASP A 220 14.00 -19.05 -8.62
C ASP A 220 13.28 -20.11 -9.45
N SER A 221 11.96 -20.26 -9.25
CA SER A 221 11.20 -21.35 -9.87
C SER A 221 10.99 -21.23 -11.39
N ILE A 222 10.97 -20.01 -11.93
CA ILE A 222 10.67 -19.77 -13.36
C ILE A 222 11.92 -19.36 -14.14
N PHE A 223 12.82 -18.59 -13.52
CA PHE A 223 13.96 -17.99 -14.19
C PHE A 223 15.31 -18.56 -13.71
N ASP A 224 15.31 -19.52 -12.78
CA ASP A 224 16.53 -20.12 -12.20
C ASP A 224 17.45 -19.04 -11.61
N TYR A 225 16.84 -18.01 -11.02
CA TYR A 225 17.53 -16.86 -10.46
C TYR A 225 17.23 -16.72 -8.97
N GLN A 226 18.29 -16.87 -8.16
CA GLN A 226 18.23 -16.68 -6.73
C GLN A 226 18.83 -15.32 -6.36
N PHE A 227 18.06 -14.55 -5.60
CA PHE A 227 18.57 -13.33 -5.01
C PHE A 227 19.47 -13.67 -3.83
N GLU A 228 20.49 -12.85 -3.59
CA GLU A 228 21.41 -13.06 -2.46
C GLU A 228 20.74 -12.83 -1.10
N ASN A 229 19.70 -11.98 -1.07
CA ASN A 229 19.02 -11.60 0.17
C ASN A 229 17.55 -11.25 -0.06
N ILE A 230 16.65 -11.99 0.57
CA ILE A 230 15.21 -11.74 0.54
C ILE A 230 14.81 -10.33 0.99
N ILE A 231 15.58 -9.75 1.92
CA ILE A 231 15.35 -8.40 2.44
C ILE A 231 15.60 -7.38 1.31
N LEU A 232 16.55 -7.66 0.42
CA LEU A 232 16.78 -6.86 -0.78
C LEU A 232 15.57 -6.85 -1.70
N VAL A 233 15.02 -8.03 -1.99
CA VAL A 233 13.83 -8.17 -2.85
C VAL A 233 12.63 -7.44 -2.23
N ALA A 234 12.39 -7.64 -0.93
CA ALA A 234 11.32 -6.98 -0.20
C ALA A 234 11.50 -5.45 -0.18
N GLY A 235 12.72 -4.97 0.02
CA GLY A 235 13.08 -3.55 0.00
C GLY A 235 12.83 -2.91 -1.36
N ILE A 236 13.37 -3.49 -2.43
CA ILE A 236 13.15 -3.03 -3.82
C ILE A 236 11.66 -3.01 -4.14
N PHE A 237 10.94 -4.09 -3.84
CA PHE A 237 9.50 -4.16 -4.03
C PHE A 237 8.76 -3.06 -3.25
N SER A 238 9.15 -2.80 -2.00
CA SER A 238 8.49 -1.78 -1.17
C SER A 238 8.65 -0.37 -1.75
N ILE A 239 9.82 -0.05 -2.33
CA ILE A 239 10.08 1.23 -3.03
C ILE A 239 9.24 1.32 -4.31
N ALA A 240 9.20 0.24 -5.10
CA ALA A 240 8.36 0.19 -6.30
C ALA A 240 6.88 0.36 -5.94
N PHE A 241 6.42 -0.31 -4.89
CA PHE A 241 5.05 -0.25 -4.41
C PHE A 241 4.65 1.16 -3.98
N ILE A 242 5.46 1.86 -3.17
CA ILE A 242 5.11 3.22 -2.73
C ILE A 242 5.12 4.21 -3.90
N THR A 243 6.02 4.03 -4.86
CA THR A 243 6.08 4.84 -6.09
C THR A 243 4.81 4.66 -6.90
N GLY A 244 4.36 3.42 -7.10
CA GLY A 244 3.09 3.11 -7.76
C GLY A 244 1.88 3.62 -6.97
N TYR A 245 1.91 3.47 -5.65
CA TYR A 245 0.82 3.88 -4.76
C TYR A 245 0.62 5.42 -4.78
N LEU A 246 1.71 6.18 -4.80
CA LEU A 246 1.67 7.65 -4.78
C LEU A 246 1.44 8.28 -6.15
N THR A 247 1.62 7.54 -7.26
CA THR A 247 1.42 8.07 -8.60
C THR A 247 -0.07 8.24 -8.91
N PRO A 248 -0.59 9.48 -9.03
CA PRO A 248 -2.01 9.71 -9.25
C PRO A 248 -2.46 9.18 -10.62
N GLY A 249 -3.56 8.45 -10.65
CA GLY A 249 -4.16 7.99 -11.91
C GLY A 249 -3.62 6.65 -12.44
N ALA A 250 -2.55 6.10 -11.86
CA ALA A 250 -2.05 4.76 -12.19
C ALA A 250 -2.98 3.66 -11.63
N PRO A 251 -3.75 2.93 -12.46
CA PRO A 251 -4.64 1.88 -11.98
C PRO A 251 -3.79 0.77 -11.34
N GLY A 252 -4.12 0.38 -10.11
CA GLY A 252 -3.37 -0.64 -9.37
C GLY A 252 -1.92 -0.28 -9.05
N GLY A 253 -1.50 0.98 -9.24
CA GLY A 253 -0.10 1.38 -9.08
C GLY A 253 0.83 0.92 -10.20
N LEU A 254 0.28 0.58 -11.37
CA LEU A 254 1.06 0.31 -12.58
C LEU A 254 1.66 1.63 -13.10
N VAL A 255 2.94 1.85 -12.81
CA VAL A 255 3.75 3.00 -13.27
C VAL A 255 4.90 2.48 -14.11
#